data_AF-A0AAP0N305-F1
#
_entry.id   AF-A0AAP0N305-F1
#
_cell.length_a   1.000
_cell.length_b   1.000
_cell.length_c   1.000
_cell.angle_alpha   90.00
_cell.angle_beta   90.00
_cell.angle_gamma   90.00
#
_symmetry.space_group_name_H-M   'P 1'
#
loop_
_entity.id
_entity.type
_entity.pdbx_description
1 polymer ?
#
loop_
_entity_poly.entity_id
_entity_poly.type
_entity_poly.pdbx_seq_one_letter_code
_entity_poly.pdbx_strand_id
1 'polypeptide(L)'
;MFVKLKPNGSGYEKASNAYSSVAYTMLLGEYANNDMFLSKLRALQPELCITAAYGNMLPSKFLKIPPLGAVNIHPSLLPLYRGAAPVQRALQDGVKETGVSLAFNVHALDAGPVIACERLVVDDQVKVCMVLVSQFNYVGSKLLIHELPSIFNGSARVKAQPQDDSKATLAPKITPEESWLCFDQEAEVLHNKVSSGFFSWHNYVVTSHNLSRFVHLQGGQEPELKF
;
A
#
# COMPACT_ATOMS: atom_id res chain seq x y z
N MET A 1 0.33 8.81 -5.46
CA MET A 1 1.46 9.32 -6.26
C MET A 1 1.34 8.73 -7.64
N PHE A 2 1.42 9.54 -8.70
CA PHE A 2 1.46 9.06 -10.09
C PHE A 2 2.82 9.41 -10.66
N VAL A 3 3.50 8.43 -11.28
CA VAL A 3 4.83 8.60 -11.85
C VAL A 3 4.73 8.42 -13.36
N LYS A 4 5.19 9.43 -14.10
CA LYS A 4 5.44 9.36 -15.53
C LYS A 4 6.80 8.75 -15.77
N LEU A 5 6.89 7.82 -16.72
CA LEU A 5 8.13 7.26 -17.22
C LEU A 5 8.13 7.42 -18.75
N LYS A 6 9.22 7.92 -19.32
CA LYS A 6 9.47 7.98 -20.77
C LYS A 6 10.78 7.26 -21.08
N PRO A 7 10.86 6.40 -22.11
CA PRO A 7 12.13 5.89 -22.60
C PRO A 7 12.90 7.03 -23.29
N ASN A 8 14.16 7.22 -22.93
CA ASN A 8 15.12 7.94 -23.79
C ASN A 8 15.77 6.88 -24.70
N GLY A 9 15.92 7.19 -25.99
CA GLY A 9 16.23 6.25 -27.09
C GLY A 9 17.59 5.52 -27.08
N SER A 10 18.11 5.14 -25.92
CA SER A 10 19.28 4.27 -25.77
C SER A 10 18.96 3.18 -24.73
N GLY A 11 19.10 1.92 -25.14
CA GLY A 11 18.60 0.72 -24.46
C GLY A 11 18.90 0.60 -22.96
N TYR A 12 18.08 -0.22 -22.32
CA TYR A 12 18.12 -0.58 -20.90
C TYR A 12 19.41 -1.35 -20.57
N GLU A 13 20.43 -0.66 -20.05
CA GLU A 13 21.56 -1.33 -19.40
C GLU A 13 21.88 -0.78 -18.00
N LYS A 14 22.00 -1.76 -17.10
CA LYS A 14 22.66 -1.80 -15.78
C LYS A 14 22.07 -0.97 -14.63
N ALA A 15 21.34 -1.73 -13.82
CA ALA A 15 20.94 -1.44 -12.45
C ALA A 15 22.13 -1.07 -11.56
N SER A 16 22.12 0.17 -11.07
CA SER A 16 22.35 0.56 -9.66
C SER A 16 22.61 2.07 -9.49
N ASN A 17 22.75 2.85 -10.58
CA ASN A 17 22.91 4.32 -10.54
C ASN A 17 22.13 5.09 -11.66
N ALA A 18 21.08 4.48 -12.25
CA ALA A 18 20.61 4.82 -13.61
C ALA A 18 19.27 5.60 -13.76
N TYR A 19 18.78 6.34 -12.74
CA TYR A 19 17.48 7.04 -12.84
C TYR A 19 17.53 8.57 -12.80
N SER A 20 18.68 9.18 -13.04
CA SER A 20 18.77 10.62 -13.33
C SER A 20 18.19 11.03 -14.69
N SER A 21 17.81 10.06 -15.54
CA SER A 21 17.31 10.28 -16.91
C SER A 21 15.79 10.08 -17.07
N VAL A 22 15.07 9.71 -16.01
CA VAL A 22 13.62 9.50 -16.04
C VAL A 22 12.91 10.78 -15.61
N ALA A 23 12.29 11.47 -16.58
CA ALA A 23 11.43 12.61 -16.29
C ALA A 23 10.11 12.14 -15.66
N TYR A 24 9.94 12.36 -14.35
CA TYR A 24 8.68 12.12 -13.65
C TYR A 24 7.97 13.43 -13.32
N THR A 25 6.64 13.39 -13.30
CA THR A 25 5.80 14.50 -12.82
C THR A 25 4.92 13.96 -11.71
N MET A 26 5.05 14.51 -10.50
CA MET A 26 4.16 14.18 -9.40
C MET A 26 2.92 15.07 -9.47
N LEU A 27 1.75 14.46 -9.61
CA LEU A 27 0.47 15.14 -9.39
C LEU A 27 0.03 14.87 -7.94
N LEU A 28 -0.12 15.94 -7.16
CA LEU A 28 -0.54 15.90 -5.75
C LEU A 28 -1.96 16.48 -5.61
N GLY A 29 -2.75 15.92 -4.69
CA GLY A 29 -3.90 16.62 -4.11
C GLY A 29 -5.25 16.51 -4.83
N GLU A 30 -5.43 15.63 -5.83
CA GLU A 30 -6.72 15.50 -6.52
C GLU A 30 -7.19 14.04 -6.63
N TYR A 31 -8.49 13.80 -6.50
CA TYR A 31 -9.11 12.49 -6.73
C TYR A 31 -8.98 12.10 -8.20
N ALA A 32 -8.76 10.81 -8.50
CA ALA A 32 -8.59 10.34 -9.89
C ALA A 32 -9.86 10.50 -10.74
N ASN A 33 -11.01 10.81 -10.13
CA ASN A 33 -12.25 11.13 -10.82
C ASN A 33 -12.43 12.62 -11.14
N ASN A 34 -11.55 13.49 -10.66
CA ASN A 34 -11.67 14.93 -10.87
C ASN A 34 -11.36 15.28 -12.33
N ASP A 35 -12.20 16.08 -12.97
CA ASP A 35 -12.05 16.37 -14.41
C ASP A 35 -10.85 17.28 -14.71
N MET A 36 -10.49 18.18 -13.80
CA MET A 36 -9.28 18.98 -13.91
C MET A 36 -8.04 18.08 -13.78
N PHE A 37 -8.04 17.16 -12.81
CA PHE A 37 -6.98 16.16 -12.65
C PHE A 37 -6.79 15.34 -13.94
N LEU A 38 -7.88 14.82 -14.48
CA LEU A 38 -7.84 14.00 -15.69
C LEU A 38 -7.40 14.80 -16.91
N SER A 39 -7.77 16.08 -16.99
CA SER A 39 -7.32 16.96 -18.08
C SER A 39 -5.81 17.20 -18.00
N LYS A 40 -5.28 17.47 -16.80
CA LYS A 40 -3.83 17.56 -16.56
C LYS A 40 -3.14 16.23 -16.92
N LEU A 41 -3.69 15.10 -16.48
CA LEU A 41 -3.13 13.78 -16.75
C LEU A 41 -3.10 13.45 -18.25
N ARG A 42 -4.16 13.78 -19.00
CA ARG A 42 -4.18 13.62 -20.46
C ARG A 42 -3.13 14.49 -21.14
N ALA A 43 -2.99 15.75 -20.71
CA ALA A 43 -1.98 16.66 -21.26
C ALA A 43 -0.54 16.16 -21.03
N LEU A 44 -0.31 15.40 -19.95
CA LEU A 44 1.00 14.78 -19.70
C LEU A 44 1.34 13.63 -20.65
N GLN A 45 0.35 13.02 -21.32
CA GLN A 45 0.50 11.86 -22.19
C GLN A 45 1.37 10.75 -21.55
N PRO A 46 0.99 10.22 -20.37
CA PRO A 46 1.77 9.17 -19.73
C PRO A 46 1.66 7.86 -20.52
N GLU A 47 2.76 7.13 -20.66
CA GLU A 47 2.73 5.77 -21.23
C GLU A 47 2.23 4.76 -20.18
N LEU A 48 2.66 4.94 -18.92
CA LEU A 48 2.34 4.13 -17.76
C LEU A 48 1.98 5.04 -16.57
N CYS A 49 1.07 4.60 -15.72
CA CYS A 49 0.86 5.19 -14.39
C CYS A 49 1.18 4.16 -13.31
N ILE A 50 1.90 4.61 -12.27
CA ILE A 50 2.19 3.78 -11.09
C ILE A 50 1.38 4.33 -9.92
N THR A 51 0.75 3.44 -9.16
CA THR A 51 0.06 3.73 -7.91
C THR A 51 0.71 2.97 -6.75
N ALA A 52 0.69 3.60 -5.58
CA ALA A 52 1.15 3.04 -4.32
C ALA A 52 0.42 3.79 -3.20
N ALA A 53 -0.11 3.07 -2.22
CA ALA A 53 -0.90 3.63 -1.12
C ALA A 53 -2.03 4.58 -1.61
N TYR A 54 -2.70 4.22 -2.71
CA TYR A 54 -3.81 4.99 -3.25
C TYR A 54 -5.14 4.38 -2.79
N GLY A 55 -5.71 4.90 -1.71
CA GLY A 55 -6.91 4.32 -1.08
C GLY A 55 -8.24 4.56 -1.82
N ASN A 56 -8.23 5.11 -3.04
CA ASN A 56 -9.45 5.39 -3.80
C ASN A 56 -9.54 4.49 -5.04
N MET A 57 -10.77 4.19 -5.46
CA MET A 57 -10.99 3.47 -6.72
C MET A 57 -10.57 4.33 -7.92
N LEU A 58 -9.83 3.73 -8.85
CA LEU A 58 -9.47 4.39 -10.10
C LEU A 58 -10.62 4.27 -11.10
N PRO A 59 -11.20 5.40 -11.57
CA PRO A 59 -12.31 5.35 -12.50
C PRO A 59 -11.86 4.90 -13.89
N SER A 60 -12.75 4.31 -14.68
CA SER A 60 -12.45 3.86 -16.04
C SER A 60 -11.88 4.97 -16.94
N LYS A 61 -12.29 6.23 -16.73
CA LYS A 61 -11.75 7.40 -17.44
C LYS A 61 -10.28 7.68 -17.13
N PHE A 62 -9.79 7.30 -15.96
CA PHE A 62 -8.37 7.34 -15.59
C PHE A 62 -7.62 6.19 -16.28
N LEU A 63 -8.11 4.96 -16.12
CA LEU A 63 -7.43 3.74 -16.58
C LEU A 63 -7.21 3.69 -18.09
N LYS A 64 -8.03 4.41 -18.86
CA LYS A 64 -7.91 4.54 -20.32
C LYS A 64 -6.84 5.54 -20.80
N ILE A 65 -6.29 6.38 -19.91
CA ILE A 65 -5.35 7.43 -20.31
C ILE A 65 -3.97 6.85 -20.66
N PRO A 66 -3.29 6.09 -19.77
CA PRO A 66 -2.01 5.48 -20.11
C PRO A 66 -2.21 4.24 -21.00
N PRO A 67 -1.62 4.15 -22.19
CA PRO A 67 -1.76 2.98 -23.07
C PRO A 67 -1.21 1.69 -22.46
N LEU A 68 -0.16 1.76 -21.65
CA LEU A 68 0.36 0.62 -20.89
C LEU A 68 -0.44 0.35 -19.60
N GLY A 69 -1.49 1.13 -19.34
CA GLY A 69 -2.36 1.00 -18.19
C GLY A 69 -1.77 1.63 -16.93
N ALA A 70 -2.31 1.20 -15.79
CA ALA A 70 -1.79 1.55 -14.48
C ALA A 70 -1.39 0.29 -13.73
N VAL A 71 -0.32 0.38 -12.94
CA VAL A 71 0.14 -0.69 -12.04
C VAL A 71 0.13 -0.20 -10.60
N ASN A 72 -0.15 -1.10 -9.66
CA ASN A 72 -0.17 -0.82 -8.23
C ASN A 72 0.92 -1.64 -7.52
N ILE A 73 1.66 -0.97 -6.64
CA ILE A 73 2.45 -1.63 -5.60
C ILE A 73 1.52 -1.82 -4.41
N HIS A 74 0.96 -3.03 -4.29
CA HIS A 74 0.05 -3.38 -3.21
C HIS A 74 0.79 -4.08 -2.08
N PRO A 75 0.72 -3.59 -0.82
CA PRO A 75 1.53 -4.10 0.28
C PRO A 75 0.89 -5.32 0.98
N SER A 76 0.47 -6.30 0.18
CA SER A 76 0.09 -7.64 0.63
C SER A 76 0.34 -8.67 -0.48
N LEU A 77 0.17 -9.95 -0.15
CA LEU A 77 0.15 -11.05 -1.11
C LEU A 77 -1.26 -11.20 -1.71
N LEU A 78 -1.53 -10.52 -2.82
CA LEU A 78 -2.84 -10.58 -3.49
C LEU A 78 -3.17 -12.04 -3.88
N PRO A 79 -4.42 -12.50 -3.71
CA PRO A 79 -5.64 -11.71 -3.47
C PRO A 79 -5.95 -11.38 -2.00
N LEU A 80 -5.05 -11.66 -1.06
CA LEU A 80 -5.27 -11.36 0.36
C LEU A 80 -5.17 -9.85 0.60
N TYR A 81 -6.01 -9.35 1.50
CA TYR A 81 -6.01 -7.97 2.00
C TYR A 81 -6.19 -6.90 0.91
N ARG A 82 -7.16 -7.07 0.01
CA ARG A 82 -7.56 -6.01 -0.95
C ARG A 82 -8.17 -4.84 -0.20
N GLY A 83 -7.75 -3.60 -0.48
CA GLY A 83 -8.33 -2.41 0.13
C GLY A 83 -7.34 -1.43 0.74
N ALA A 84 -7.85 -0.65 1.69
CA ALA A 84 -7.22 0.59 2.16
C ALA A 84 -6.21 0.40 3.30
N ALA A 85 -6.27 -0.70 4.07
CA ALA A 85 -5.38 -0.93 5.22
C ALA A 85 -4.72 -2.32 5.24
N PRO A 86 -4.17 -2.82 4.11
CA PRO A 86 -3.62 -4.18 3.99
C PRO A 86 -2.60 -4.57 5.07
N VAL A 87 -1.64 -3.70 5.34
CA VAL A 87 -0.53 -4.00 6.27
C VAL A 87 -1.05 -4.08 7.71
N GLN A 88 -1.89 -3.13 8.08
CA GLN A 88 -2.45 -3.07 9.42
C GLN A 88 -3.36 -4.27 9.68
N ARG A 89 -4.20 -4.64 8.72
CA ARG A 89 -5.12 -5.79 8.85
C ARG A 89 -4.34 -7.10 8.91
N ALA A 90 -3.30 -7.27 8.09
CA ALA A 90 -2.42 -8.43 8.16
C ALA A 90 -1.76 -8.58 9.54
N LEU A 91 -1.23 -7.49 10.11
CA LEU A 91 -0.62 -7.51 11.44
C LEU A 91 -1.67 -7.73 12.54
N GLN A 92 -2.86 -7.18 12.39
CA GLN A 92 -3.98 -7.40 13.33
C GLN A 92 -4.38 -8.89 13.37
N ASP A 93 -4.38 -9.56 12.22
CA ASP A 93 -4.68 -10.99 12.10
C ASP A 93 -3.53 -11.89 12.58
N GLY A 94 -2.38 -11.31 12.97
CA GLY A 94 -1.24 -12.06 13.48
C GLY A 94 -0.53 -12.91 12.43
N VAL A 95 -0.65 -12.57 11.14
CA VAL A 95 -0.02 -13.36 10.08
C VAL A 95 1.49 -13.41 10.25
N LYS A 96 2.09 -14.58 10.01
CA LYS A 96 3.56 -14.76 10.05
C LYS A 96 4.24 -14.45 8.71
N GLU A 97 3.44 -14.27 7.67
CA GLU A 97 3.91 -13.92 6.33
C GLU A 97 2.99 -12.86 5.71
N THR A 98 3.60 -11.83 5.13
CA THR A 98 2.95 -10.85 4.26
C THR A 98 3.82 -10.68 3.01
N GLY A 99 3.63 -9.60 2.26
CA GLY A 99 4.46 -9.34 1.09
C GLY A 99 4.06 -8.11 0.33
N VAL A 100 4.53 -8.04 -0.91
CA VAL A 100 4.20 -6.99 -1.86
C VAL A 100 3.79 -7.65 -3.17
N SER A 101 2.70 -7.20 -3.75
CA SER A 101 2.26 -7.60 -5.08
C SER A 101 2.34 -6.41 -6.01
N LEU A 102 2.96 -6.60 -7.17
CA LEU A 102 2.86 -5.69 -8.30
C LEU A 102 1.73 -6.19 -9.21
N ALA A 103 0.66 -5.43 -9.36
CA ALA A 103 -0.52 -5.84 -10.13
C ALA A 103 -0.97 -4.73 -11.07
N PHE A 104 -1.63 -5.10 -12.18
CA PHE A 104 -2.34 -4.12 -13.00
C PHE A 104 -3.55 -3.58 -12.23
N ASN A 105 -3.81 -2.28 -12.34
CA ASN A 105 -5.09 -1.74 -11.89
C ASN A 105 -6.18 -2.05 -12.91
N VAL A 106 -7.35 -2.42 -12.39
CA VAL A 106 -8.60 -2.57 -13.15
C VAL A 106 -9.69 -1.76 -12.46
N HIS A 107 -10.88 -1.67 -13.06
CA HIS A 107 -12.03 -1.03 -12.42
C HIS A 107 -12.69 -1.95 -11.39
N ALA A 108 -11.89 -2.40 -10.42
CA ALA A 108 -12.26 -3.20 -9.26
C ALA A 108 -11.21 -2.98 -8.16
N LEU A 109 -11.59 -3.18 -6.90
CA LEU A 109 -10.71 -2.95 -5.75
C LEU A 109 -9.60 -3.99 -5.72
N ASP A 110 -8.37 -3.59 -6.04
CA ASP A 110 -7.14 -4.41 -5.98
C ASP A 110 -7.25 -5.82 -6.59
N ALA A 111 -8.12 -5.99 -7.59
CA ALA A 111 -8.47 -7.29 -8.18
C ALA A 111 -7.84 -7.54 -9.56
N GLY A 112 -6.93 -6.66 -10.00
CA GLY A 112 -6.32 -6.82 -11.31
C GLY A 112 -5.22 -7.87 -11.34
N PRO A 113 -4.84 -8.37 -12.53
CA PRO A 113 -3.85 -9.44 -12.66
C PRO A 113 -2.51 -9.09 -12.00
N VAL A 114 -1.94 -10.05 -11.27
CA VAL A 114 -0.66 -9.91 -10.56
C VAL A 114 0.50 -10.20 -11.52
N ILE A 115 1.43 -9.25 -11.64
CA ILE A 115 2.63 -9.34 -12.48
C ILE A 115 3.73 -10.13 -11.76
N ALA A 116 3.96 -9.79 -10.50
CA ALA A 116 4.96 -10.40 -9.64
C ALA A 116 4.62 -10.14 -8.16
N CYS A 117 5.15 -10.96 -7.26
CA CYS A 117 5.01 -10.76 -5.81
C CYS A 117 6.27 -11.18 -5.07
N GLU A 118 6.51 -10.56 -3.93
CA GLU A 118 7.61 -10.86 -3.02
C GLU A 118 7.09 -11.05 -1.60
N ARG A 119 7.60 -12.07 -0.91
CA ARG A 119 7.19 -12.44 0.44
C ARG A 119 8.05 -11.79 1.50
N LEU A 120 7.45 -11.52 2.65
CA LEU A 120 8.09 -10.93 3.82
C LEU A 120 7.64 -11.67 5.07
N VAL A 121 8.60 -12.13 5.86
CA VAL A 121 8.35 -12.73 7.17
C VAL A 121 7.98 -11.64 8.17
N VAL A 122 6.97 -11.92 8.99
CA VAL A 122 6.50 -11.09 10.09
C VAL A 122 6.82 -11.82 11.39
N ASP A 123 7.70 -11.24 12.21
CA ASP A 123 7.98 -11.72 13.56
C ASP A 123 7.16 -10.96 14.60
N ASP A 124 7.17 -11.43 15.85
CA ASP A 124 6.37 -10.86 16.93
C ASP A 124 6.85 -9.48 17.41
N GLN A 125 8.04 -9.04 16.97
CA GLN A 125 8.62 -7.74 17.33
C GLN A 125 8.35 -6.66 16.27
N VAL A 126 7.87 -7.04 15.09
CA VAL A 126 7.69 -6.11 13.99
C VAL A 126 6.52 -5.16 14.23
N LYS A 127 6.74 -3.89 13.92
CA LYS A 127 5.71 -2.84 13.97
C LYS A 127 5.29 -2.46 12.56
N VAL A 128 4.07 -1.98 12.38
CA VAL A 128 3.53 -1.57 11.08
C VAL A 128 4.46 -0.63 10.31
N CYS A 129 5.12 0.32 10.98
CA CYS A 129 6.03 1.26 10.34
C CYS A 129 7.23 0.56 9.70
N MET A 130 7.77 -0.47 10.34
CA MET A 130 8.87 -1.28 9.83
C MET A 130 8.42 -2.09 8.61
N VAL A 131 7.23 -2.68 8.67
CA VAL A 131 6.66 -3.46 7.55
C VAL A 131 6.39 -2.56 6.35
N LEU A 132 5.76 -1.41 6.54
CA LEU A 132 5.49 -0.43 5.49
C LEU A 132 6.78 0.04 4.80
N VAL A 133 7.81 0.36 5.59
CA VAL A 133 9.11 0.78 5.05
C VAL A 133 9.75 -0.35 4.24
N SER A 134 9.76 -1.58 4.75
CA SER A 134 10.24 -2.77 4.03
C SER A 134 9.50 -2.99 2.71
N GLN A 135 8.16 -2.97 2.76
CA GLN A 135 7.30 -3.21 1.60
C GLN A 135 7.42 -2.13 0.54
N PHE A 136 7.38 -0.85 0.87
CA PHE A 136 7.40 0.20 -0.15
C PHE A 136 8.81 0.60 -0.58
N ASN A 137 9.70 0.88 0.37
CA ASN A 137 10.99 1.50 0.04
C ASN A 137 12.01 0.48 -0.47
N TYR A 138 11.95 -0.75 0.00
CA TYR A 138 12.97 -1.76 -0.32
C TYR A 138 12.47 -2.83 -1.29
N VAL A 139 11.33 -3.45 -1.02
CA VAL A 139 10.84 -4.60 -1.80
C VAL A 139 10.04 -4.14 -3.02
N GLY A 140 9.01 -3.33 -2.80
CA GLY A 140 8.08 -2.89 -3.85
C GLY A 140 8.74 -2.00 -4.89
N SER A 141 9.63 -1.10 -4.49
CA SER A 141 10.40 -0.26 -5.42
C SER A 141 11.32 -1.12 -6.32
N LYS A 142 12.03 -2.10 -5.75
CA LYS A 142 12.89 -3.03 -6.50
C LYS A 142 12.07 -3.92 -7.42
N LEU A 143 10.95 -4.46 -6.93
CA LEU A 143 10.04 -5.29 -7.71
C LEU A 143 9.48 -4.53 -8.91
N LEU A 144 9.04 -3.29 -8.70
CA LEU A 144 8.60 -2.41 -9.79
C LEU A 144 9.73 -2.18 -10.79
N ILE A 145 10.91 -1.75 -10.34
CA ILE A 145 12.07 -1.46 -11.21
C ILE A 145 12.44 -2.68 -12.05
N HIS A 146 12.44 -3.87 -11.44
CA HIS A 146 12.71 -5.14 -12.13
C HIS A 146 11.68 -5.44 -13.22
N GLU A 147 10.41 -5.12 -12.98
CA GLU A 147 9.30 -5.41 -13.89
C GLU A 147 9.02 -4.31 -14.93
N LEU A 148 9.59 -3.10 -14.77
CA LEU A 148 9.40 -2.02 -15.75
C LEU A 148 9.74 -2.45 -17.20
N PRO A 149 10.87 -3.12 -17.50
CA PRO A 149 11.16 -3.57 -18.86
C PRO A 149 10.07 -4.49 -19.44
N SER A 150 9.52 -5.40 -18.64
CA SER A 150 8.47 -6.33 -19.06
C SER A 150 7.14 -5.59 -19.29
N ILE A 151 6.86 -4.54 -18.52
CA ILE A 151 5.69 -3.67 -18.71
C ILE A 151 5.80 -2.87 -20.01
N PHE A 152 6.97 -2.26 -20.27
CA PHE A 152 7.20 -1.44 -21.46
C PHE A 152 7.20 -2.26 -22.75
N ASN A 153 7.76 -3.47 -22.75
CA ASN A 153 7.76 -4.33 -23.92
C ASN A 153 6.47 -5.16 -24.07
N GLY A 154 5.51 -5.01 -23.15
CA GLY A 154 4.21 -5.67 -23.18
C GLY A 154 4.19 -7.12 -22.65
N SER A 155 5.34 -7.76 -22.43
CA SER A 155 5.40 -9.14 -21.93
C SER A 155 4.80 -9.32 -20.52
N ALA A 156 4.78 -8.26 -19.70
CA ALA A 156 4.10 -8.27 -18.40
C ALA A 156 2.63 -8.65 -18.50
N ARG A 157 1.91 -8.15 -19.52
CA ARG A 157 0.48 -8.43 -19.71
C ARG A 157 0.22 -9.90 -20.04
N VAL A 158 1.16 -10.54 -20.72
CA VAL A 158 1.06 -11.95 -21.12
C VAL A 158 1.33 -12.86 -19.91
N LYS A 159 2.31 -12.51 -19.06
CA LYS A 159 2.67 -13.32 -17.89
C LYS A 159 1.81 -13.06 -16.64
N ALA A 160 1.13 -11.91 -16.56
CA ALA A 160 0.36 -11.55 -15.37
C ALA A 160 -0.78 -12.56 -15.13
N GLN A 161 -0.91 -12.98 -13.87
CA GLN A 161 -1.86 -14.01 -13.48
C GLN A 161 -3.16 -13.39 -12.96
N PRO A 162 -4.34 -13.83 -13.44
CA PRO A 162 -5.61 -13.41 -12.85
C PRO A 162 -5.68 -13.85 -11.40
N GLN A 163 -6.31 -13.03 -10.57
CA GLN A 163 -6.53 -13.38 -9.17
C GLN A 163 -7.73 -14.33 -9.02
N ASP A 164 -7.66 -15.21 -8.03
CA ASP A 164 -8.77 -16.06 -7.61
C ASP A 164 -9.64 -15.31 -6.60
N ASP A 165 -10.78 -14.80 -7.04
CA ASP A 165 -11.68 -14.00 -6.20
C ASP A 165 -12.26 -14.79 -5.01
N SER A 166 -12.33 -16.12 -5.09
CA SER A 166 -12.80 -16.96 -3.97
C SER A 166 -11.85 -16.95 -2.77
N LYS A 167 -10.58 -16.57 -2.98
CA LYS A 167 -9.54 -16.46 -1.96
C LYS A 167 -9.32 -15.04 -1.49
N ALA A 168 -10.05 -14.07 -2.03
CA ALA A 168 -9.85 -12.67 -1.70
C ALA A 168 -10.30 -12.37 -0.27
N THR A 169 -9.42 -11.71 0.49
CA THR A 169 -9.78 -11.11 1.79
C THR A 169 -9.75 -9.59 1.67
N LEU A 170 -10.56 -8.91 2.48
CA LEU A 170 -10.68 -7.46 2.44
C LEU A 170 -9.88 -6.81 3.57
N ALA A 171 -9.30 -5.66 3.28
CA ALA A 171 -8.59 -4.81 4.22
C ALA A 171 -9.26 -3.43 4.28
N PRO A 172 -10.43 -3.31 4.94
CA PRO A 172 -11.15 -2.05 5.03
C PRO A 172 -10.32 -1.01 5.80
N LYS A 173 -10.58 0.26 5.50
CA LYS A 173 -9.97 1.40 6.21
C LYS A 173 -10.24 1.26 7.71
N ILE A 174 -9.22 1.55 8.52
CA ILE A 174 -9.34 1.56 9.99
C ILE A 174 -10.10 2.81 10.41
N THR A 175 -11.09 2.65 11.30
CA THR A 175 -11.82 3.76 11.89
C THR A 175 -11.23 4.16 13.25
N PRO A 176 -11.44 5.39 13.72
CA PRO A 176 -11.00 5.80 15.06
C PRO A 176 -11.55 4.90 16.18
N GLU A 177 -12.78 4.39 16.05
CA GLU A 177 -13.44 3.52 17.03
C GLU A 177 -12.80 2.14 17.12
N GLU A 178 -12.04 1.73 16.11
CA GLU A 178 -11.28 0.48 16.19
C GLU A 178 -10.01 0.64 17.02
N SER A 179 -9.56 1.86 17.34
CA SER A 179 -8.32 2.09 18.11
C SER A 179 -8.44 1.78 19.61
N TRP A 180 -9.63 1.46 20.13
CA TRP A 180 -9.85 1.24 21.56
C TRP A 180 -9.34 -0.15 22.00
N LEU A 181 -8.60 -0.21 23.12
CA LEU A 181 -8.18 -1.48 23.72
C LEU A 181 -9.25 -1.97 24.70
N CYS A 182 -9.63 -3.24 24.55
CA CYS A 182 -10.49 -3.95 25.50
C CYS A 182 -9.63 -4.99 26.22
N PHE A 183 -9.30 -4.74 27.49
CA PHE A 183 -8.39 -5.59 28.26
C PHE A 183 -8.98 -6.96 28.64
N ASP A 184 -10.24 -7.22 28.28
CA ASP A 184 -10.87 -8.54 28.40
C ASP A 184 -10.52 -9.47 27.22
N GLN A 185 -9.76 -8.98 26.23
CA GLN A 185 -9.26 -9.79 25.11
C GLN A 185 -7.92 -10.48 25.44
N GLU A 186 -7.65 -11.58 24.73
CA GLU A 186 -6.37 -12.29 24.83
C GLU A 186 -5.16 -11.39 24.57
N ALA A 187 -4.06 -11.62 25.30
CA ALA A 187 -2.86 -10.79 25.22
C ALA A 187 -2.29 -10.71 23.79
N GLU A 188 -2.35 -11.81 23.03
CA GLU A 188 -1.91 -11.86 21.63
C GLU A 188 -2.75 -10.96 20.73
N VAL A 189 -4.07 -10.91 20.95
CA VAL A 189 -4.98 -10.05 20.18
C VAL A 189 -4.66 -8.57 20.45
N LEU A 190 -4.42 -8.21 21.70
CA LEU A 190 -4.03 -6.85 22.08
C LEU A 190 -2.65 -6.48 21.53
N HIS A 191 -1.69 -7.41 21.58
CA HIS A 191 -0.35 -7.24 20.99
C HIS A 191 -0.42 -6.98 19.49
N ASN A 192 -1.13 -7.82 18.74
CA ASN A 192 -1.28 -7.69 17.29
C ASN A 192 -1.97 -6.37 16.92
N LYS A 193 -2.99 -5.99 17.68
CA LYS A 193 -3.63 -4.68 17.53
C LYS A 193 -2.64 -3.54 17.75
N VAL A 194 -1.78 -3.62 18.78
CA VAL A 194 -0.74 -2.61 19.05
C VAL A 194 0.27 -2.53 17.92
N SER A 195 0.79 -3.68 17.49
CA SER A 195 1.79 -3.80 16.42
C SER A 195 1.28 -3.34 15.06
N SER A 196 -0.03 -3.51 14.78
CA SER A 196 -0.69 -3.03 13.56
C SER A 196 -0.79 -1.49 13.47
N GLY A 197 -0.48 -0.77 14.55
CA GLY A 197 -0.41 0.70 14.58
C GLY A 197 -1.74 1.42 14.45
N PHE A 198 -2.83 0.79 14.91
CA PHE A 198 -4.15 1.44 15.09
C PHE A 198 -4.05 2.69 15.99
N PHE A 199 -2.98 2.73 16.78
CA PHE A 199 -2.63 3.64 17.84
C PHE A 199 -1.84 4.87 17.41
N SER A 200 -1.03 4.78 16.35
CA SER A 200 -0.19 5.92 15.92
C SER A 200 -0.95 6.96 15.07
N TRP A 201 -2.19 6.67 14.67
CA TRP A 201 -2.97 7.50 13.74
C TRP A 201 -4.08 8.31 14.40
N HIS A 202 -4.54 7.95 15.61
CA HIS A 202 -5.63 8.62 16.31
C HIS A 202 -5.26 8.77 17.80
N ASN A 203 -5.45 9.97 18.37
CA ASN A 203 -5.21 10.24 19.79
C ASN A 203 -6.03 9.26 20.66
N TYR A 204 -5.42 8.75 21.74
CA TYR A 204 -5.92 7.62 22.53
C TYR A 204 -6.94 8.04 23.60
N VAL A 205 -7.84 7.12 23.92
CA VAL A 205 -8.61 7.09 25.16
C VAL A 205 -8.63 5.65 25.69
N VAL A 206 -8.06 5.42 26.87
CA VAL A 206 -8.15 4.14 27.60
C VAL A 206 -9.34 4.23 28.56
N THR A 207 -10.22 3.23 28.55
CA THR A 207 -11.25 3.09 29.60
C THR A 207 -11.16 1.70 30.21
N SER A 208 -11.15 1.65 31.54
CA SER A 208 -11.29 0.44 32.35
C SER A 208 -12.70 0.44 32.93
N HIS A 209 -13.42 -0.68 32.84
CA HIS A 209 -14.77 -0.81 33.38
C HIS A 209 -14.86 -0.71 34.91
N ASN A 210 -13.72 -0.68 35.62
CA ASN A 210 -13.72 -0.69 37.09
C ASN A 210 -12.90 0.40 37.77
N LEU A 211 -12.39 1.43 37.06
CA LEU A 211 -11.88 2.66 37.70
C LEU A 211 -11.72 3.74 36.64
N SER A 212 -12.26 4.92 36.93
CA SER A 212 -12.10 6.17 36.20
C SER A 212 -10.62 6.59 36.11
N ARG A 213 -9.88 6.01 35.17
CA ARG A 213 -8.53 6.42 34.76
C ARG A 213 -8.45 6.47 33.25
N PHE A 214 -8.42 7.68 32.72
CA PHE A 214 -8.08 7.96 31.33
C PHE A 214 -6.56 8.11 31.25
N VAL A 215 -5.89 7.28 30.44
CA VAL A 215 -4.50 7.55 30.06
C VAL A 215 -4.51 8.12 28.65
N HIS A 216 -4.21 9.41 28.54
CA HIS A 216 -3.94 10.09 27.28
C HIS A 216 -2.44 10.02 27.03
N LEU A 217 -1.98 9.16 26.13
CA LEU A 217 -0.58 9.16 25.70
C LEU A 217 -0.49 9.94 24.38
N GLN A 218 -0.02 11.18 24.44
CA GLN A 218 0.27 11.97 23.25
C GLN A 218 1.64 11.52 22.72
N GLY A 219 1.72 11.09 21.46
CA GLY A 219 2.97 10.64 20.87
C GLY A 219 4.03 11.76 20.91
N GLY A 220 5.06 11.61 21.75
CA GLY A 220 6.18 12.55 21.82
C GLY A 220 6.86 12.71 23.18
N GLN A 221 6.27 12.26 24.29
CA GLN A 221 6.94 12.27 25.60
C GLN A 221 6.82 10.93 26.32
N GLU A 222 7.91 10.50 26.95
CA GLU A 222 7.90 9.38 27.90
C GLU A 222 6.91 9.68 29.03
N PRO A 223 6.08 8.71 29.45
CA PRO A 223 5.15 8.94 30.54
C PRO A 223 5.91 9.05 31.87
N GLU A 224 5.82 10.21 32.53
CA GLU A 224 6.06 10.29 33.98
C GLU A 224 4.89 9.58 34.68
N LEU A 225 5.14 8.37 35.18
CA LEU A 225 4.25 7.71 36.13
C LEU A 225 4.35 8.45 37.47
N LYS A 226 3.32 9.20 37.83
CA LYS A 226 3.14 9.66 39.22
C LYS A 226 2.37 8.57 39.99
N PHE A 227 3.08 7.94 40.91
CA PHE A 227 2.56 6.99 41.89
C PHE A 227 1.65 7.68 42.91
#